data_AF-A0A3D5ECC6-F1
#
_entry.id   AF-A0A3D5ECC6-F1
#
_cell.length_a   1.000
_cell.length_b   1.000
_cell.length_c   1.000
_cell.angle_alpha   90.00
_cell.angle_beta   90.00
_cell.angle_gamma   90.00
#
_symmetry.space_group_name_H-M   'P 1'
#
loop_
_entity.id
_entity.type
_entity.pdbx_description
1 polymer ?
#
loop_
_entity_poly.entity_id
_entity_poly.type
_entity_poly.pdbx_seq_one_letter_code
_entity_poly.pdbx_strand_id
1 'polypeptide(L)' 'MINKYLKIAVVMLLSPAFANANEHKHAHNNDVTPLELIVYKTPTCGCCKKWITHIEDKGIVAHSKDFRNIG' A
#
# COMPACT_ATOMS: atom_id res chain seq x y z
N MET A 1 6.57 9.70 -50.57
CA MET A 1 6.34 10.35 -49.25
C MET A 1 5.06 9.87 -48.55
N ILE A 2 4.02 9.42 -49.27
CA ILE A 2 2.72 8.97 -48.71
C ILE A 2 2.83 7.76 -47.75
N ASN A 3 3.70 6.78 -48.06
CA ASN A 3 3.88 5.57 -47.23
C ASN A 3 4.48 5.84 -45.84
N LYS A 4 5.19 6.96 -45.66
CA LYS A 4 5.72 7.35 -44.34
C LYS A 4 4.58 7.82 -43.42
N TYR A 5 3.66 8.60 -43.97
CA TYR A 5 2.49 9.08 -43.24
C TYR A 5 1.51 7.96 -42.93
N LEU A 6 1.34 6.99 -43.85
CA LEU A 6 0.50 5.81 -43.63
C LEU A 6 0.99 4.97 -42.44
N LYS A 7 2.31 4.73 -42.32
CA LYS A 7 2.88 3.98 -41.20
C LYS A 7 2.73 4.72 -39.85
N ILE A 8 2.87 6.05 -39.85
CA ILE A 8 2.70 6.87 -38.64
C ILE A 8 1.23 6.84 -38.17
N ALA A 9 0.27 6.93 -39.10
CA ALA A 9 -1.15 6.85 -38.77
C ALA A 9 -1.55 5.48 -38.17
N VAL A 10 -0.99 4.38 -38.68
CA VAL A 10 -1.26 3.03 -38.16
C VAL A 10 -0.70 2.84 -36.74
N VAL A 11 0.48 3.39 -36.44
CA VAL A 11 1.08 3.32 -35.10
C VAL A 11 0.30 4.17 -34.08
N MET A 12 -0.19 5.34 -34.50
CA MET A 12 -0.95 6.24 -33.63
C MET A 12 -2.33 5.67 -33.26
N LEU A 13 -2.96 4.90 -34.15
CA LEU A 13 -4.27 4.27 -33.90
C LEU A 13 -4.22 3.04 -32.99
N LEU A 14 -3.06 2.40 -32.80
CA LEU A 14 -2.90 1.22 -31.93
C LEU A 14 -2.59 1.56 -30.46
N SER A 15 -2.58 2.84 -30.08
CA SER A 15 -2.01 3.29 -28.80
C SER A 15 -2.89 3.13 -27.53
N PRO A 16 -4.22 2.89 -27.53
CA PRO A 16 -4.94 2.73 -26.27
C PRO A 16 -5.02 1.27 -25.76
N ALA A 17 -4.13 0.36 -26.16
CA ALA A 17 -4.12 -1.02 -25.64
C ALA A 17 -3.38 -1.19 -24.29
N PHE A 18 -2.62 -0.19 -23.82
CA PHE A 18 -1.72 -0.35 -22.65
C PHE A 18 -2.01 0.56 -21.44
N ALA A 19 -3.13 1.30 -21.43
CA ALA A 19 -3.43 2.24 -20.33
C ALA A 19 -4.48 1.72 -19.33
N ASN A 20 -4.53 0.40 -19.07
CA ASN A 20 -5.32 -0.15 -17.96
C ASN A 20 -4.38 -0.76 -16.91
N ALA A 21 -3.60 0.10 -16.26
CA ALA A 21 -3.18 -0.19 -14.89
C ALA A 21 -4.40 0.12 -14.02
N ASN A 22 -4.96 -0.90 -13.40
CA ASN A 22 -5.97 -0.77 -12.36
C ASN A 22 -5.31 -0.07 -11.15
N GLU A 23 -5.30 1.26 -11.16
CA GLU A 23 -4.99 2.01 -9.96
C GLU A 23 -6.05 1.65 -8.91
N HIS A 24 -5.63 0.93 -7.87
CA HIS A 24 -6.40 0.75 -6.66
C HIS A 24 -6.56 2.13 -6.03
N LYS A 25 -7.61 2.85 -6.44
CA LYS A 25 -8.02 4.09 -5.81
C LYS A 25 -8.41 3.75 -4.38
N HIS A 26 -7.49 3.94 -3.45
CA HIS A 26 -7.83 3.99 -2.04
C HIS A 26 -8.78 5.19 -1.88
N ALA A 27 -10.08 4.89 -1.82
CA ALA A 27 -11.09 5.87 -1.49
C ALA A 27 -10.76 6.40 -0.08
N HIS A 28 -10.12 7.56 -0.03
CA HIS A 28 -9.90 8.28 1.21
C HIS A 28 -11.26 8.85 1.64
N ASN A 29 -12.05 8.01 2.29
CA ASN A 29 -13.20 8.47 3.04
C ASN A 29 -12.64 9.38 4.14
N ASN A 30 -12.97 10.67 4.10
CA ASN A 30 -12.49 11.68 5.04
C ASN A 30 -13.07 11.53 6.46
N ASP A 31 -13.55 10.34 6.81
CA ASP A 31 -13.82 9.97 8.19
C ASP A 31 -12.50 9.46 8.75
N VAL A 32 -11.77 10.36 9.43
CA VAL A 32 -10.43 10.08 9.99
C VAL A 32 -10.61 9.17 11.21
N THR A 33 -10.97 7.92 10.95
CA THR A 33 -10.84 6.85 11.95
C THR A 33 -9.37 6.41 11.91
N PRO A 34 -8.62 6.55 13.01
CA PRO A 34 -7.25 6.06 13.07
C PRO A 34 -7.20 4.58 12.73
N LEU A 35 -6.22 4.16 11.93
CA LEU A 35 -5.96 2.74 11.74
C LEU A 35 -5.48 2.14 13.06
N GLU A 36 -6.20 1.16 13.60
CA GLU A 36 -5.88 0.52 14.87
C GLU A 36 -5.43 -0.94 14.69
N LEU A 37 -4.46 -1.38 15.49
CA LEU A 37 -3.88 -2.73 15.44
C LEU A 37 -3.67 -3.28 16.86
N ILE A 38 -3.79 -4.60 17.02
CA ILE A 38 -3.37 -5.32 18.23
C ILE A 38 -2.21 -6.26 17.94
N VAL A 39 -1.15 -6.15 18.74
CA VAL A 39 0.12 -6.86 18.59
C VAL A 39 0.27 -7.87 19.72
N TYR A 40 0.26 -9.15 19.36
CA TYR A 40 0.53 -10.25 20.26
C TYR A 40 2.04 -10.51 20.25
N LYS A 41 2.71 -10.32 21.40
CA LYS A 41 4.18 -10.43 21.49
C LYS A 41 4.62 -11.20 22.74
N THR A 42 5.86 -11.66 22.74
CA THR A 42 6.49 -12.11 23.99
C THR A 42 6.97 -10.91 24.82
N PRO A 43 7.03 -11.02 26.17
CA PRO A 43 7.47 -9.92 27.04
C PRO A 43 8.88 -9.40 26.71
N THR A 44 9.74 -10.29 26.21
CA THR A 44 11.16 -10.00 25.93
C THR A 44 11.43 -9.61 24.47
N CYS A 45 10.40 -9.46 23.63
CA CYS A 45 10.57 -9.14 22.21
C CYS A 45 10.96 -7.66 21.99
N GLY A 46 12.27 -7.38 21.95
CA GLY A 46 12.80 -6.04 21.69
C GLY A 46 12.54 -5.52 20.28
N CYS A 47 12.51 -6.39 19.26
CA CYS A 47 12.17 -5.98 17.88
C CYS A 47 10.70 -5.61 17.73
N CYS A 48 9.79 -6.33 18.40
CA CYS A 48 8.36 -6.00 18.44
C CYS A 48 8.14 -4.59 19.00
N LYS A 49 8.85 -4.23 20.07
CA LYS A 49 8.78 -2.88 20.66
C LYS A 49 9.21 -1.80 19.66
N LYS A 50 10.33 -2.00 18.96
CA LYS A 50 10.80 -1.05 17.93
C LYS A 50 9.82 -0.91 16.77
N TRP A 51 9.23 -2.02 16.34
CA TRP A 51 8.25 -2.01 15.27
C TRP A 51 6.98 -1.27 15.67
N ILE A 52 6.47 -1.49 16.88
CA ILE A 52 5.34 -0.73 17.45
C ILE A 52 5.62 0.77 17.43
N THR A 53 6.78 1.20 17.94
CA THR A 53 7.16 2.62 17.90
C THR A 53 7.19 3.17 16.47
N HIS A 54 7.73 2.41 15.51
CA HIS A 54 7.78 2.86 14.13
C HIS A 54 6.39 3.09 13.51
N ILE A 55 5.41 2.22 13.79
CA ILE A 55 4.06 2.38 13.23
C ILE A 55 3.26 3.47 13.96
N GLU A 56 3.49 3.67 15.26
CA GLU A 56 2.92 4.78 16.02
C GLU A 56 3.42 6.13 15.49
N ASP A 57 4.72 6.24 15.15
CA ASP A 57 5.30 7.41 14.48
C ASP A 57 4.66 7.71 13.10
N LYS A 58 3.94 6.74 12.51
CA LYS A 58 3.19 6.89 11.26
C LYS A 58 1.70 7.19 11.47
N GLY A 59 1.26 7.40 12.71
CA GLY A 59 -0.13 7.71 13.03
C GLY A 59 -1.04 6.49 13.13
N ILE A 60 -0.48 5.29 13.24
CA ILE A 60 -1.24 4.05 13.48
C ILE A 60 -1.35 3.85 14.99
N VAL A 61 -2.55 3.57 15.49
CA VAL A 61 -2.76 3.26 16.91
C VAL A 61 -2.43 1.79 17.13
N ALA A 62 -1.45 1.50 17.97
CA ALA A 62 -1.04 0.14 18.29
C ALA A 62 -1.35 -0.20 19.76
N HIS A 63 -1.95 -1.36 19.97
CA HIS A 63 -2.09 -1.97 21.29
C HIS A 63 -1.21 -3.22 21.37
N SER A 64 -0.62 -3.51 22.52
CA SER A 64 0.17 -4.73 22.71
C SER A 64 -0.35 -5.60 23.83
N LYS A 65 -0.35 -6.92 23.63
CA LYS A 65 -0.59 -7.91 24.69
C LYS A 65 0.56 -8.91 24.75
N ASP A 66 0.99 -9.17 25.97
CA ASP A 66 2.15 -10.01 26.25
C ASP A 66 1.75 -11.45 26.56
N PHE A 67 2.36 -12.39 25.86
CA PHE A 67 2.14 -13.82 26.02
C PHE A 67 3.46 -14.56 26.18
N ARG A 68 3.49 -15.54 27.10
CA ARG A 68 4.70 -16.35 27.32
C ARG A 68 5.07 -17.22 26.12
N ASN A 69 4.08 -17.64 25.35
CA ASN A 69 4.22 -18.43 24.14
C ASN A 69 3.20 -17.88 23.13
N ILE A 70 3.66 -17.61 21.91
CA ILE A 70 2.84 -17.04 20.82
C ILE A 70 2.59 -18.02 19.67
N GLY A 71 2.92 -19.32 19.84
CA GLY A 71 2.43 -20.44 19.04
C GLY A 71 2.85 -20.45 17.58
#